data_AF-A0A954BTB2-F1
#
_entry.id   AF-A0A954BTB2-F1
#
_cell.length_a   1.000
_cell.length_b   1.000
_cell.length_c   1.000
_cell.angle_alpha   90.00
_cell.angle_beta   90.00
_cell.angle_gamma   90.00
#
_symmetry.space_group_name_H-M   'P 1'
#
loop_
_entity.id
_entity.type
_entity.pdbx_description
1 polymer ?
#
loop_
_entity_poly.entity_id
_entity_poly.type
_entity_poly.pdbx_seq_one_letter_code
_entity_poly.pdbx_strand_id
1 'polypeptide(L)'
;MKDQKLGPNDPCWCGSGRKYKKCHQAEDQAKVQGVVVPPKKEAKRDPLILDEDERNGMRKAGAFNAELMDYIREYVKPGITTGEIDQLVHDYT
;
A
#
# COMPACT_ATOMS: atom_id res chain seq x y z
N MET A 1 -24.76 -6.53 -30.07
CA MET A 1 -24.09 -5.23 -29.91
C MET A 1 -23.21 -5.34 -28.67
N LYS A 2 -21.92 -5.01 -28.74
CA LYS A 2 -20.95 -5.35 -27.69
C LYS A 2 -21.17 -4.45 -26.47
N ASP A 3 -21.62 -5.03 -25.36
CA ASP A 3 -21.56 -4.40 -24.04
C ASP A 3 -20.08 -4.20 -23.68
N GLN A 4 -19.53 -3.06 -24.08
CA GLN A 4 -18.16 -2.70 -23.76
C GLN A 4 -18.10 -2.36 -22.27
N LYS A 5 -17.85 -3.39 -21.45
CA LYS A 5 -17.69 -3.26 -20.00
C LYS A 5 -16.61 -2.22 -19.72
N LEU A 6 -17.00 -1.13 -19.08
CA LEU A 6 -16.12 -0.03 -18.70
C LEU A 6 -15.02 -0.55 -17.77
N GLY A 7 -13.77 -0.44 -18.19
CA GLY A 7 -12.61 -0.87 -17.42
C GLY A 7 -12.35 0.06 -16.22
N PRO A 8 -11.69 -0.42 -15.15
CA PRO A 8 -11.46 0.38 -13.93
C PRO A 8 -10.76 1.74 -14.17
N ASN A 9 -9.93 1.86 -15.20
CA ASN A 9 -9.19 3.08 -15.51
C ASN A 9 -9.87 3.96 -16.58
N ASP A 10 -10.96 3.51 -17.20
CA ASP A 10 -11.65 4.26 -18.25
C ASP A 10 -12.35 5.50 -17.68
N PRO A 11 -12.64 6.51 -18.51
CA PRO A 11 -13.45 7.66 -18.11
C PRO A 11 -14.82 7.21 -17.58
N CYS A 12 -15.24 7.74 -16.43
CA CYS A 12 -16.52 7.38 -15.85
C CYS A 12 -17.69 7.86 -16.73
N TRP A 13 -18.74 7.03 -16.82
CA TRP A 13 -19.94 7.31 -17.62
C TRP A 13 -20.71 8.58 -17.21
N CYS A 14 -20.49 9.08 -16.00
CA CYS A 14 -21.13 10.30 -15.48
C CYS A 14 -20.58 11.61 -16.09
N GLY A 15 -19.59 11.54 -17.00
CA GLY A 15 -19.01 12.71 -17.65
C GLY A 15 -18.05 13.53 -16.78
N SER A 16 -17.71 13.06 -15.58
CA SER A 16 -16.83 13.79 -14.63
C SER A 16 -15.36 13.86 -15.05
N GLY A 17 -14.95 13.16 -16.10
CA GLY A 17 -13.54 13.01 -16.51
C GLY A 17 -12.67 12.20 -15.53
N ARG A 18 -13.24 11.70 -14.42
CA ARG A 18 -12.53 10.87 -13.43
C ARG A 18 -12.49 9.40 -13.88
N LYS A 19 -11.45 8.67 -13.46
CA LYS A 19 -11.34 7.21 -13.66
C LYS A 19 -12.54 6.50 -13.03
N TYR A 20 -13.14 5.54 -13.73
CA TYR A 20 -14.33 4.81 -13.29
C TYR A 20 -14.18 4.24 -11.87
N LYS A 21 -13.02 3.64 -11.55
CA LYS A 21 -12.70 3.10 -10.23
C LYS A 21 -12.72 4.09 -9.07
N LYS A 22 -12.51 5.38 -9.36
CA LYS A 22 -12.49 6.46 -8.37
C LYS A 22 -13.79 7.27 -8.36
N CYS A 23 -14.76 6.91 -9.19
CA CYS A 23 -16.00 7.64 -9.35
C CYS A 23 -17.19 6.76 -9.00
N HIS A 24 -17.75 5.98 -9.94
CA HIS A 24 -18.98 5.21 -9.74
C HIS A 24 -18.78 3.68 -9.67
N GLN A 25 -17.57 3.15 -9.84
CA GLN A 25 -17.36 1.69 -9.82
C GLN A 25 -17.83 1.01 -8.54
N ALA A 26 -17.56 1.62 -7.37
CA ALA A 26 -17.99 1.06 -6.09
C ALA A 26 -19.51 1.06 -5.94
N GLU A 27 -20.18 2.11 -6.43
CA GLU A 27 -21.65 2.23 -6.41
C GLU A 27 -22.31 1.25 -7.37
N ASP A 28 -21.75 1.07 -8.57
CA ASP A 28 -22.26 0.11 -9.55
C ASP A 28 -22.05 -1.33 -9.07
N GLN A 29 -20.89 -1.63 -8.45
CA GLN A 29 -20.65 -2.93 -7.81
C GLN A 29 -21.59 -3.17 -6.62
N ALA A 30 -21.82 -2.14 -5.80
CA ALA A 30 -22.77 -2.18 -4.68
C ALA A 30 -24.20 -2.45 -5.15
N LYS A 31 -24.64 -1.84 -6.26
CA LYS A 31 -25.95 -2.08 -6.88
C LYS A 31 -26.08 -3.51 -7.40
N VAL A 32 -25.03 -4.06 -8.02
CA VAL A 32 -25.03 -5.45 -8.51
C VAL A 32 -25.07 -6.45 -7.36
N GLN A 33 -24.40 -6.17 -6.26
CA GLN A 33 -24.28 -7.08 -5.11
C GLN A 33 -25.36 -6.87 -4.03
N GLY A 34 -26.21 -5.84 -4.14
CA GLY A 34 -27.21 -5.51 -3.13
C GLY A 34 -26.64 -5.07 -1.78
N VAL A 35 -25.35 -4.72 -1.73
CA VAL A 35 -24.64 -4.34 -0.50
C VAL A 35 -24.44 -2.83 -0.47
N VAL A 36 -25.00 -2.15 0.53
CA VAL A 36 -24.75 -0.72 0.77
C VAL A 36 -23.33 -0.56 1.30
N VAL A 37 -22.41 -0.06 0.47
CA VAL A 37 -21.04 0.25 0.91
C VAL A 37 -21.06 1.58 1.66
N PRO A 38 -20.70 1.63 2.96
CA PRO A 38 -20.63 2.89 3.68
C PRO A 38 -19.55 3.80 3.07
N PRO A 39 -19.77 5.12 3.01
CA PRO A 39 -18.78 6.05 2.48
C PRO A 39 -17.49 5.94 3.31
N LYS A 40 -16.36 5.74 2.64
CA LYS A 40 -15.03 5.70 3.28
C LYS A 40 -14.79 7.06 3.91
N LYS A 41 -14.95 7.17 5.24
CA LYS A 41 -14.58 8.39 5.97
C LYS A 41 -13.10 8.64 5.72
N GLU A 42 -12.79 9.76 5.07
CA GLU A 42 -11.42 10.23 4.96
C GLU A 42 -10.96 10.57 6.38
N ALA A 43 -10.10 9.72 6.96
CA ALA A 43 -9.55 9.97 8.28
C ALA A 43 -8.81 11.31 8.25
N LYS A 44 -9.19 12.25 9.12
CA LYS A 44 -8.40 13.45 9.38
C LYS A 44 -7.02 12.97 9.85
N ARG A 45 -5.99 13.23 9.06
CA ARG A 45 -4.61 12.89 9.40
C ARG A 45 -4.07 14.04 10.21
N ASP A 46 -4.10 13.91 11.52
CA ASP A 46 -3.30 14.79 12.37
C ASP A 46 -1.82 14.51 12.01
N PRO A 47 -1.02 15.52 11.67
CA PRO A 47 0.37 15.32 11.34
C PRO A 47 1.12 14.79 12.56
N LEU A 48 1.79 13.65 12.42
CA LEU A 48 2.64 13.07 13.47
C LEU A 48 3.87 13.97 13.65
N ILE A 49 3.89 14.75 14.72
CA ILE A 49 5.02 15.59 15.11
C ILE A 49 5.74 14.86 16.25
N LEU A 50 6.94 14.37 15.97
CA LEU A 50 7.77 13.65 16.94
C LEU A 50 8.54 14.63 17.83
N ASP A 51 8.66 14.30 19.12
CA ASP A 51 9.54 15.02 20.03
C ASP A 51 11.04 14.70 19.79
N GLU A 52 11.94 15.19 20.64
CA GLU A 52 13.37 14.94 20.47
C GLU A 52 13.77 13.48 20.72
N ASP A 53 13.22 12.86 21.75
CA ASP A 53 13.53 11.48 22.13
C ASP A 53 12.96 10.49 21.11
N GLU A 54 11.74 10.73 20.64
CA GLU A 54 11.10 9.96 19.56
C GLU A 54 11.90 10.07 18.26
N ARG A 55 12.35 11.27 17.88
CA ARG A 55 13.20 11.45 16.69
C ARG A 55 14.54 10.73 16.84
N ASN A 56 15.14 10.76 18.02
CA ASN A 56 16.38 10.04 18.29
C ASN A 56 16.17 8.52 18.25
N GLY A 57 15.03 8.03 18.75
CA GLY A 57 14.61 6.63 18.61
C GLY A 57 14.50 6.23 17.14
N MET A 58 13.81 7.03 16.33
CA MET A 58 13.67 6.80 14.89
C MET A 58 15.02 6.80 14.16
N ARG A 59 15.95 7.68 14.53
CA ARG A 59 17.31 7.70 13.97
C ARG A 59 18.09 6.43 14.31
N LYS A 60 18.03 5.98 15.57
CA LYS A 60 18.70 4.74 16.01
C LYS A 60 18.14 3.51 15.30
N ALA A 61 16.81 3.40 15.23
CA ALA A 61 16.15 2.32 14.50
C ALA A 61 16.48 2.35 13.00
N GLY A 62 16.51 3.55 12.40
CA GLY A 62 16.89 3.72 11.01
C GLY A 62 18.35 3.32 10.72
N ALA A 63 19.29 3.67 11.60
CA ALA A 63 20.69 3.28 11.47
C ALA A 63 20.87 1.76 11.55
N PHE A 64 20.26 1.11 12.55
CA PHE A 64 20.28 -0.34 12.69
C PHE A 64 19.68 -1.06 11.47
N ASN A 65 18.54 -0.58 10.97
CA ASN A 65 17.92 -1.14 9.78
C ASN A 65 18.80 -0.97 8.54
N ALA A 66 19.53 0.13 8.41
CA ALA A 66 20.47 0.32 7.30
C ALA A 66 21.61 -0.71 7.35
N GLU A 67 22.17 -0.96 8.54
CA GLU A 67 23.19 -1.99 8.76
C GLU A 67 22.68 -3.39 8.38
N LEU A 68 21.47 -3.75 8.83
CA LEU A 68 20.82 -5.00 8.44
C LEU A 68 20.67 -5.12 6.92
N MET A 69 20.25 -4.04 6.25
CA MET A 69 20.05 -4.03 4.79
C MET A 69 21.37 -4.19 4.02
N ASP A 70 22.47 -3.64 4.54
CA ASP A 70 23.80 -3.82 3.97
C ASP A 70 24.31 -5.26 4.19
N TYR A 71 24.02 -5.87 5.34
CA TYR A 71 24.33 -7.28 5.60
C TYR A 71 23.62 -8.24 4.64
N ILE A 72 22.31 -8.09 4.43
CA ILE A 72 21.54 -9.03 3.60
C ILE A 72 21.85 -8.88 2.09
N ARG A 73 22.45 -7.78 1.66
CA ARG A 73 22.69 -7.45 0.24
C ARG A 73 23.43 -8.55 -0.52
N GLU A 74 24.41 -9.18 0.11
CA GLU A 74 25.25 -10.25 -0.47
C GLU A 74 24.47 -11.57 -0.72
N TYR A 75 23.31 -11.72 -0.07
CA TYR A 75 22.45 -12.90 -0.14
C TYR A 75 21.30 -12.74 -1.14
N VAL A 76 21.00 -11.52 -1.60
CA VAL A 76 19.95 -11.27 -2.60
C VAL A 76 20.46 -11.63 -4.00
N LYS A 77 20.45 -12.93 -4.31
CA LYS A 77 20.89 -13.47 -5.60
C LYS A 77 19.97 -14.61 -6.07
N PRO A 78 19.92 -14.89 -7.39
CA PRO A 78 19.11 -15.97 -7.91
C PRO A 78 19.44 -17.31 -7.25
N GLY A 79 18.39 -18.07 -6.92
CA GLY A 79 18.52 -19.37 -6.25
C GLY A 79 18.39 -19.32 -4.73
N ILE A 80 18.42 -18.15 -4.10
CA ILE A 80 18.10 -17.96 -2.68
C ILE A 80 16.60 -17.72 -2.51
N THR A 81 15.99 -18.42 -1.56
CA THR A 81 14.58 -18.27 -1.21
C THR A 81 14.35 -17.09 -0.28
N THR A 82 13.14 -16.53 -0.30
CA THR A 82 12.76 -15.47 0.64
C THR A 82 12.74 -15.96 2.09
N GLY A 83 12.53 -17.26 2.33
CA GLY A 83 12.59 -17.85 3.67
C GLY A 83 14.02 -17.92 4.23
N GLU A 84 15.02 -18.18 3.39
CA GLU A 84 16.42 -18.09 3.79
C GLU A 84 16.82 -16.66 4.13
N ILE A 85 16.35 -15.67 3.37
CA ILE A 85 16.57 -14.25 3.68
C ILE A 85 15.90 -13.87 5.01
N ASP A 86 14.67 -14.34 5.24
CA ASP A 86 13.94 -14.10 6.50
C ASP A 86 14.68 -14.68 7.71
N GLN A 87 15.22 -15.91 7.59
CA GLN A 87 16.02 -16.51 8.64
C GLN A 87 17.30 -15.71 8.91
N LEU A 88 18.00 -15.24 7.86
CA LEU A 88 19.20 -14.40 8.01
C LEU A 88 18.89 -13.08 8.71
N VAL A 89 17.73 -12.48 8.44
CA VAL A 89 17.26 -11.29 9.15
C VAL A 89 17.00 -11.63 10.61
N HIS A 90 16.27 -12.72 10.88
CA HIS A 90 15.93 -13.13 12.24
C HIS A 90 17.17 -13.41 13.10
N ASP A 91 18.19 -14.04 12.53
CA ASP A 91 19.44 -14.38 13.23
C ASP A 91 20.32 -13.13 13.50
N TYR A 92 20.14 -12.05 12.73
CA TYR A 92 20.90 -10.80 12.87
C TYR A 92 20.29 -9.83 13.89
N THR A 93 18.98 -9.88 14.09
CA THR A 93 18.21 -8.94 14.94
C THR A 93 17.93 -9.47 16.34
#